data_AF-A0AAV2THA6-F1
#
_entry.id   AF-A0AAV2THA6-F1
#
_cell.length_a   1.000
_cell.length_b   1.000
_cell.length_c   1.000
_cell.angle_alpha   90.00
_cell.angle_beta   90.00
_cell.angle_gamma   90.00
#
_symmetry.space_group_name_H-M   'P 1'
#
loop_
_entity.id
_entity.type
_entity.pdbx_description
1 polymer ?
#
loop_
_entity_poly.entity_id
_entity_poly.type
_entity_poly.pdbx_seq_one_letter_code
_entity_poly.pdbx_strand_id
1 'polypeptide(L)'
;MSKIALANLSRIEESANSSKAVEQLLLQAKSMARLIRNFLNHSTLYLLANLHKMEELDDARICRKEALNRLSYLVQARIKAIQNPPDCAHAKLLLADVSWPCGYGCHTHYFMFCLNMAYATGRTLISESLNTYCGKWWADSYMPFSDKCSMENVKEDEFIVGKLN
;
A
#
# COMPACT_ATOMS: atom_id res chain seq x y z
N MET A 1 -20.76 62.61 44.26
CA MET A 1 -20.73 61.16 43.94
C MET A 1 -20.05 60.43 45.10
N SER A 2 -20.61 59.32 45.57
CA SER A 2 -20.08 58.57 46.73
C SER A 2 -18.67 58.02 46.45
N LYS A 3 -17.76 58.09 47.44
CA LYS A 3 -16.39 57.52 47.35
C LYS A 3 -16.38 56.05 46.92
N ILE A 4 -17.44 55.31 47.26
CA ILE A 4 -17.62 53.90 46.91
C ILE A 4 -17.80 53.72 45.38
N ALA A 5 -18.50 54.64 44.72
CA ALA A 5 -18.73 54.56 43.28
C ALA A 5 -17.44 54.77 42.48
N LEU A 6 -16.56 55.68 42.93
CA LEU A 6 -15.25 55.92 42.30
C LEU A 6 -14.30 54.74 42.50
N ALA A 7 -14.25 54.15 43.69
CA ALA A 7 -13.43 52.96 43.95
C ALA A 7 -13.88 51.73 43.15
N ASN A 8 -15.18 51.61 42.87
CA ASN A 8 -15.69 50.53 42.02
C ASN A 8 -15.33 50.74 40.55
N LEU A 9 -15.36 51.98 40.04
CA LEU A 9 -14.97 52.30 38.66
C LEU A 9 -13.48 52.05 38.41
N SER A 10 -12.60 52.44 39.32
CA SER A 10 -11.16 52.18 39.18
C SER A 10 -10.85 50.68 39.17
N ARG A 11 -11.58 49.89 39.96
CA ARG A 11 -11.45 48.43 40.02
C ARG A 11 -11.92 47.75 38.72
N ILE A 12 -12.98 48.29 38.10
CA ILE A 12 -13.48 47.82 36.80
C ILE A 12 -12.44 48.12 35.71
N GLU A 13 -11.86 49.33 35.69
CA GLU A 13 -10.81 49.71 34.74
C GLU A 13 -9.56 48.84 34.88
N GLU A 14 -9.07 48.57 36.10
CA GLU A 14 -7.96 47.63 36.32
C GLU A 14 -8.26 46.22 35.82
N SER A 15 -9.48 45.71 36.06
CA SER A 15 -9.87 44.38 35.60
C SER A 15 -9.93 44.28 34.06
N ALA A 16 -10.44 45.33 33.40
CA ALA A 16 -10.50 45.41 31.94
C ALA A 16 -9.09 45.51 31.33
N ASN A 17 -8.20 46.30 31.95
CA ASN A 17 -6.83 46.45 31.48
C ASN A 17 -6.03 45.15 31.66
N SER A 18 -6.23 44.44 32.76
CA SER A 18 -5.68 43.11 33.00
C SER A 18 -6.17 42.08 31.98
N SER A 19 -7.48 42.10 31.64
CA SER A 19 -8.05 41.21 30.61
C SER A 19 -7.40 41.44 29.24
N LYS A 20 -7.21 42.70 28.86
CA LYS A 20 -6.60 43.07 27.58
C LYS A 20 -5.13 42.68 27.50
N ALA A 21 -4.39 42.81 28.59
CA ALA A 21 -3.00 42.33 28.69
C ALA A 21 -2.90 40.81 28.52
N VAL A 22 -3.84 40.05 29.12
CA VAL A 22 -3.92 38.59 28.96
C VAL A 22 -4.22 38.19 27.52
N GLU A 23 -5.17 38.86 26.84
CA GLU A 23 -5.45 38.61 25.42
C GLU A 23 -4.23 38.87 24.53
N GLN A 24 -3.48 39.94 24.80
CA GLN A 24 -2.30 40.29 24.04
C GLN A 24 -1.17 39.27 24.22
N LEU A 25 -0.95 38.79 25.45
CA LEU A 25 -0.02 37.70 25.73
C LEU A 25 -0.45 36.39 25.04
N LEU A 26 -1.74 36.09 25.03
CA LEU A 26 -2.28 34.91 24.35
C LEU A 26 -2.05 34.98 22.83
N LEU A 27 -2.21 36.17 22.24
CA LEU A 27 -1.96 36.41 20.82
C LEU A 27 -0.48 36.26 20.47
N GLN A 28 0.41 36.76 21.32
CA GLN A 28 1.87 36.58 21.19
C GLN A 28 2.29 35.12 21.34
N ALA A 29 1.73 34.39 22.32
CA ALA A 29 1.99 32.97 22.47
C ALA A 29 1.54 32.17 21.23
N LYS A 30 0.40 32.52 20.64
CA LYS A 30 -0.08 31.91 19.38
C LYS A 30 0.80 32.24 18.18
N SER A 31 1.38 33.44 18.09
CA SER A 31 2.31 33.80 17.01
C SER A 31 3.65 33.08 17.18
N MET A 32 4.20 33.04 18.39
CA MET A 32 5.40 32.25 18.71
C MET A 32 5.20 30.76 18.42
N ALA A 33 4.07 30.18 18.82
CA ALA A 33 3.78 28.77 18.54
C ALA A 33 3.73 28.49 17.02
N ARG A 34 3.22 29.43 16.21
CA ARG A 34 3.26 29.32 14.74
C ARG A 34 4.69 29.36 14.21
N LEU A 35 5.50 30.29 14.69
CA LEU A 35 6.91 30.42 14.28
C LEU A 35 7.70 29.15 14.62
N ILE A 36 7.54 28.62 15.84
CA ILE A 36 8.20 27.39 16.27
C ILE A 36 7.76 26.21 15.39
N ARG A 37 6.47 26.06 15.11
CA ARG A 37 5.99 25.00 14.20
C ARG A 37 6.59 25.12 12.80
N ASN A 38 6.65 26.32 12.24
CA ASN A 38 7.24 26.54 10.92
C ASN A 38 8.73 26.19 10.92
N PHE A 39 9.46 26.58 11.96
CA PHE A 39 10.87 26.24 12.11
C PHE A 39 11.09 24.72 12.25
N LEU A 40 10.28 24.05 13.07
CA LEU A 40 10.34 22.58 13.22
C LEU A 40 10.01 21.86 11.91
N ASN A 41 9.00 22.32 11.17
CA ASN A 41 8.65 21.78 9.86
C ASN A 41 9.81 21.95 8.86
N HIS A 42 10.39 23.15 8.79
CA HIS A 42 11.51 23.42 7.88
C HIS A 42 12.75 22.59 8.23
N SER A 43 13.08 22.50 9.52
CA SER A 43 14.18 21.67 10.02
C SER A 43 13.96 20.19 9.71
N THR A 44 12.73 19.70 9.89
CA THR A 44 12.35 18.31 9.56
C THR A 44 12.50 18.04 8.06
N LEU A 45 11.99 18.94 7.22
CA LEU A 45 12.12 18.82 5.76
C LEU A 45 13.58 18.86 5.30
N TYR A 46 14.39 19.73 5.90
CA TYR A 46 15.82 19.82 5.62
C TYR A 46 16.56 18.52 5.99
N LEU A 47 16.28 17.96 7.18
CA LEU A 47 16.84 16.68 7.61
C LEU A 47 16.42 15.53 6.69
N LEU A 48 15.14 15.46 6.30
CA LEU A 48 14.64 14.46 5.36
C LEU A 48 15.30 14.57 3.98
N ALA A 49 15.48 15.79 3.47
CA ALA A 49 16.18 16.02 2.21
C ALA A 49 17.64 15.57 2.27
N ASN A 50 18.32 15.84 3.40
CA ASN A 50 19.69 15.37 3.60
C ASN A 50 19.77 13.84 3.69
N LEU A 51 18.85 13.18 4.42
CA LEU A 51 18.79 11.71 4.47
C LEU A 51 18.59 11.10 3.09
N HIS A 52 17.64 11.64 2.31
CA HIS A 52 17.41 11.22 0.92
C HIS A 52 18.66 11.46 0.05
N LYS A 53 19.36 12.58 0.26
CA LYS A 53 20.58 12.88 -0.51
C LYS A 53 21.73 11.97 -0.14
N MET A 54 21.92 11.65 1.14
CA MET A 54 22.91 10.66 1.58
C MET A 54 22.60 9.29 1.00
N GLU A 55 21.32 8.91 0.91
CA GLU A 55 20.90 7.69 0.23
C GLU A 55 21.34 7.66 -1.25
N GLU A 56 21.32 8.80 -1.94
CA GLU A 56 21.72 8.94 -3.34
C GLU A 56 23.23 9.05 -3.58
N LEU A 57 23.96 9.68 -2.66
CA LEU A 57 25.39 9.96 -2.79
C LEU A 57 26.24 8.72 -2.59
N ASP A 58 25.77 7.79 -1.75
CA ASP A 58 26.39 6.50 -1.61
C ASP A 58 25.91 5.57 -2.74
N ASP A 59 26.84 4.80 -3.33
CA ASP A 59 26.53 3.75 -4.31
C ASP A 59 25.47 2.73 -3.81
N ALA A 60 25.16 2.78 -2.51
CA ALA A 60 24.12 2.02 -1.84
C ALA A 60 22.75 2.06 -2.54
N ARG A 61 22.28 3.20 -3.08
CA ARG A 61 21.00 3.24 -3.82
C ARG A 61 21.07 2.46 -5.12
N ILE A 62 22.17 2.59 -5.86
CA ILE A 62 22.40 1.85 -7.10
C ILE A 62 22.47 0.35 -6.78
N CYS A 63 23.30 -0.04 -5.80
CA CYS A 63 23.41 -1.42 -5.35
C CYS A 63 22.07 -2.00 -4.89
N ARG A 64 21.27 -1.26 -4.10
CA ARG A 64 19.92 -1.70 -3.69
C ARG A 64 19.01 -1.90 -4.89
N LYS A 65 18.99 -0.97 -5.84
CA LYS A 65 18.18 -1.08 -7.06
C LYS A 65 18.59 -2.30 -7.89
N GLU A 66 19.89 -2.51 -8.08
CA GLU A 66 20.42 -3.66 -8.82
C GLU A 66 20.12 -4.99 -8.12
N ALA A 67 20.28 -5.06 -6.79
CA ALA A 67 19.93 -6.23 -6.00
C ALA A 67 18.43 -6.56 -6.09
N LEU A 68 17.56 -5.55 -5.98
CA LEU A 68 16.12 -5.71 -6.13
C LEU A 68 15.73 -6.14 -7.55
N ASN A 69 16.36 -5.58 -8.58
CA ASN A 69 16.14 -6.00 -9.97
C ASN A 69 16.56 -7.45 -10.19
N ARG A 70 17.70 -7.87 -9.65
CA ARG A 70 18.18 -9.25 -9.72
C ARG A 70 17.23 -10.20 -8.99
N LEU A 71 16.75 -9.82 -7.81
CA LEU A 71 15.78 -10.61 -7.05
C LEU A 71 14.46 -10.74 -7.81
N SER A 72 13.95 -9.63 -8.36
CA SER A 72 12.74 -9.61 -9.19
C SER A 72 12.87 -10.56 -10.38
N TYR A 73 14.00 -10.48 -11.12
CA TYR A 73 14.28 -11.40 -12.21
C TYR A 73 14.25 -12.87 -11.78
N LEU A 74 14.90 -13.21 -10.66
CA LEU A 74 14.95 -14.58 -10.16
C LEU A 74 13.56 -15.11 -9.77
N VAL A 75 12.74 -14.29 -9.10
CA VAL A 75 11.37 -14.66 -8.73
C VAL A 75 10.51 -14.86 -9.98
N GLN A 76 10.56 -13.92 -10.92
CA GLN A 76 9.81 -14.00 -12.18
C GLN A 76 10.23 -15.22 -13.02
N ALA A 77 11.54 -15.52 -13.10
CA ALA A 77 12.03 -16.71 -13.81
C ALA A 77 11.51 -18.01 -13.18
N ARG A 78 11.47 -18.09 -11.84
CA ARG A 78 10.92 -19.25 -11.13
C ARG A 78 9.41 -19.39 -11.32
N ILE A 79 8.66 -18.29 -11.21
CA ILE A 79 7.22 -18.28 -11.50
C ILE A 79 6.98 -18.77 -12.92
N LYS A 80 7.72 -18.23 -13.91
CA LYS A 80 7.59 -18.65 -15.31
C LYS A 80 7.86 -20.14 -15.50
N ALA A 81 8.88 -20.69 -14.82
CA ALA A 81 9.18 -22.12 -14.89
C ALA A 81 8.06 -22.98 -14.29
N ILE A 82 7.51 -22.60 -13.13
CA ILE A 82 6.39 -23.30 -12.48
C ILE A 82 5.12 -23.21 -13.31
N GLN A 83 4.86 -22.06 -13.94
CA GLN A 83 3.67 -21.88 -14.77
C GLN A 83 3.77 -22.61 -16.12
N ASN A 84 4.97 -22.94 -16.60
CA ASN A 84 5.18 -23.56 -17.91
C ASN A 84 5.86 -24.94 -17.78
N PRO A 85 5.16 -25.94 -17.21
CA PRO A 85 5.71 -27.28 -17.08
C PRO A 85 5.99 -27.89 -18.47
N PRO A 86 6.99 -28.80 -18.58
CA PRO A 86 7.29 -29.46 -19.84
C PRO A 86 6.17 -30.38 -20.31
N ASP A 87 5.41 -30.96 -19.37
CA ASP A 87 4.25 -31.80 -19.63
C ASP A 87 3.09 -31.34 -18.74
N CYS A 88 2.15 -30.60 -19.32
CA CYS A 88 0.99 -30.06 -18.61
C CYS A 88 0.03 -31.17 -18.14
N ALA A 89 -0.09 -32.28 -18.88
CA ALA A 89 -1.05 -33.33 -18.60
C ALA A 89 -0.73 -34.12 -17.32
N HIS A 90 0.52 -34.08 -16.86
CA HIS A 90 1.00 -34.71 -15.62
C HIS A 90 1.58 -33.71 -14.63
N ALA A 91 1.38 -32.40 -14.86
CA ALA A 91 1.81 -31.37 -13.93
C ALA A 91 0.92 -31.39 -12.67
N LYS A 92 1.49 -31.01 -11.53
CA LYS A 92 0.68 -30.77 -10.32
C LYS A 92 0.01 -29.41 -10.46
N LEU A 93 -1.30 -29.35 -10.26
CA LEU A 93 -2.09 -28.16 -10.56
C LEU A 93 -2.73 -27.58 -9.31
N LEU A 94 -2.96 -26.27 -9.35
CA LEU A 94 -3.79 -25.52 -8.41
C LEU A 94 -4.83 -24.75 -9.21
N LEU A 95 -6.11 -25.04 -8.96
CA LEU A 95 -7.22 -24.41 -9.64
C LEU A 95 -7.70 -23.18 -8.89
N ALA A 96 -7.65 -22.01 -9.54
CA ALA A 96 -8.25 -20.77 -9.07
C ALA A 96 -9.66 -20.60 -9.65
N ASP A 97 -10.65 -21.01 -8.86
CA ASP A 97 -12.06 -20.81 -9.14
C ASP A 97 -12.52 -19.39 -8.75
N VAL A 98 -12.98 -18.60 -9.74
CA VAL A 98 -13.55 -17.25 -9.53
C VAL A 98 -15.04 -17.20 -9.88
N SER A 99 -15.76 -18.30 -9.65
CA SER A 99 -17.22 -18.39 -9.76
C SER A 99 -17.97 -17.46 -8.81
N TRP A 100 -17.37 -17.10 -7.67
CA TRP A 100 -17.99 -16.24 -6.66
C TRP A 100 -18.12 -14.78 -7.12
N PRO A 101 -19.29 -14.15 -6.90
CA PRO A 101 -19.54 -12.77 -7.29
C PRO A 101 -18.77 -11.80 -6.39
N CYS A 102 -17.75 -11.13 -6.93
CA CYS A 102 -17.12 -9.96 -6.31
C CYS A 102 -16.55 -9.02 -7.38
N GLY A 103 -16.01 -7.87 -6.95
CA GLY A 103 -15.37 -6.91 -7.86
C GLY A 103 -13.95 -7.31 -8.25
N TYR A 104 -13.42 -6.66 -9.30
CA TYR A 104 -12.07 -6.89 -9.84
C TYR A 104 -10.95 -6.97 -8.79
N GLY A 105 -10.94 -6.05 -7.80
CA GLY A 105 -9.90 -6.03 -6.76
C GLY A 105 -9.91 -7.29 -5.89
N CYS A 106 -11.10 -7.85 -5.61
CA CYS A 106 -11.23 -9.10 -4.87
C CYS A 106 -10.70 -10.29 -5.69
N HIS A 107 -11.07 -10.39 -6.96
CA HIS A 107 -10.55 -11.45 -7.85
C HIS A 107 -9.03 -11.34 -8.07
N THR A 108 -8.49 -10.13 -8.20
CA THR A 108 -7.04 -9.90 -8.36
C THR A 108 -6.26 -10.35 -7.13
N HIS A 109 -6.72 -9.99 -5.93
CA HIS A 109 -6.10 -10.46 -4.68
C HIS A 109 -6.21 -11.97 -4.55
N TYR A 110 -7.32 -12.57 -4.97
CA TYR A 110 -7.48 -14.02 -4.96
C TYR A 110 -6.52 -14.71 -5.93
N PHE A 111 -6.38 -14.23 -7.17
CA PHE A 111 -5.38 -14.75 -8.10
C PHE A 111 -3.96 -14.64 -7.54
N MET A 112 -3.63 -13.54 -6.87
CA MET A 112 -2.32 -13.37 -6.22
C MET A 112 -2.11 -14.37 -5.07
N PHE A 113 -3.14 -14.61 -4.25
CA PHE A 113 -3.11 -15.62 -3.21
C PHE A 113 -2.88 -17.02 -3.80
N CYS A 114 -3.64 -17.40 -4.83
CA CYS A 114 -3.50 -18.68 -5.53
C CYS A 114 -2.13 -18.81 -6.20
N LEU A 115 -1.59 -17.74 -6.78
CA LEU A 115 -0.24 -17.72 -7.36
C LEU A 115 0.84 -17.96 -6.30
N ASN A 116 0.72 -17.33 -5.12
CA ASN A 116 1.63 -17.54 -4.01
C ASN A 116 1.58 -19.00 -3.51
N MET A 117 0.39 -19.58 -3.41
CA MET A 117 0.21 -20.99 -3.03
C MET A 117 0.74 -21.95 -4.08
N ALA A 118 0.49 -21.68 -5.35
CA ALA A 118 1.02 -22.43 -6.47
C ALA A 118 2.56 -22.41 -6.46
N TYR A 119 3.16 -21.23 -6.25
CA TYR A 119 4.60 -21.07 -6.11
C TYR A 119 5.17 -21.84 -4.91
N ALA A 120 4.56 -21.70 -3.73
CA ALA A 120 5.03 -22.35 -2.50
C ALA A 120 4.93 -23.88 -2.55
N THR A 121 3.95 -24.41 -3.27
CA THR A 121 3.68 -25.86 -3.37
C THR A 121 4.24 -26.50 -4.65
N GLY A 122 4.87 -25.72 -5.53
CA GLY A 122 5.41 -26.21 -6.81
C GLY A 122 4.32 -26.70 -7.77
N ARG A 123 3.16 -26.03 -7.78
CA ARG A 123 2.01 -26.34 -8.64
C ARG A 123 1.84 -25.28 -9.73
N THR A 124 1.39 -25.68 -10.91
CA THR A 124 1.01 -24.75 -11.98
C THR A 124 -0.37 -24.17 -11.67
N LEU A 125 -0.51 -22.84 -11.81
CA LEU A 125 -1.78 -22.16 -11.56
C LEU A 125 -2.61 -22.20 -12.84
N ILE A 126 -3.88 -22.58 -12.69
CA ILE A 126 -4.87 -22.57 -13.76
C ILE A 126 -6.13 -21.89 -13.24
N SER A 127 -6.94 -21.33 -14.13
CA SER A 127 -8.19 -20.66 -13.75
C SER A 127 -9.36 -21.23 -14.56
N GLU A 128 -10.46 -21.54 -13.89
CA GLU A 128 -11.60 -22.29 -14.46
C GLU A 128 -12.61 -21.43 -15.22
N SER A 129 -12.47 -20.10 -15.25
CA SER A 129 -13.67 -19.26 -15.34
C SER A 129 -13.85 -18.47 -16.63
N LEU A 130 -13.43 -18.96 -17.80
CA LEU A 130 -13.71 -18.28 -19.09
C LEU A 130 -15.21 -17.96 -19.28
N ASN A 131 -16.09 -18.72 -18.61
CA ASN A 131 -17.54 -18.56 -18.67
C ASN A 131 -18.13 -17.57 -17.64
N THR A 132 -17.32 -16.98 -16.74
CA THR A 132 -17.77 -15.91 -15.84
C THR A 132 -17.42 -14.54 -16.41
N TYR A 133 -18.18 -13.51 -16.05
CA TYR A 133 -17.88 -12.13 -16.46
C TYR A 133 -16.43 -11.74 -16.09
N CYS A 134 -15.99 -12.11 -14.88
CA CYS A 134 -14.63 -11.83 -14.45
C CYS A 134 -13.58 -12.61 -15.24
N GLY A 135 -13.74 -13.92 -15.44
CA GLY A 135 -12.73 -14.68 -16.16
C GLY A 135 -12.62 -14.29 -17.63
N LYS A 136 -13.75 -13.95 -18.27
CA LYS A 136 -13.74 -13.36 -19.62
C LYS A 136 -12.99 -12.02 -19.62
N TRP A 137 -13.37 -11.11 -18.74
CA TRP A 137 -12.72 -9.80 -18.66
C TRP A 137 -11.22 -9.92 -18.36
N TRP A 138 -10.83 -10.87 -17.50
CA TRP A 138 -9.43 -11.16 -17.20
C TRP A 138 -8.67 -11.66 -18.43
N ALA A 139 -9.22 -12.64 -19.14
CA ALA A 139 -8.63 -13.17 -20.37
C ALA A 139 -8.52 -12.11 -21.47
N ASP A 140 -9.48 -11.19 -21.56
CA ASP A 140 -9.46 -10.08 -22.53
C ASP A 140 -8.46 -8.99 -22.15
N SER A 141 -8.09 -8.86 -20.86
CA SER A 141 -7.28 -7.75 -20.34
C SER A 141 -5.83 -8.12 -19.99
N TYR A 142 -5.55 -9.41 -19.76
CA TYR A 142 -4.24 -9.90 -19.29
C TYR A 142 -3.72 -11.06 -20.12
N MET A 143 -2.40 -11.24 -20.09
CA MET A 143 -1.78 -12.47 -20.58
C MET A 143 -2.21 -13.67 -19.72
N PRO A 144 -2.31 -14.87 -20.30
CA PRO A 144 -2.59 -16.08 -19.54
C PRO A 144 -1.49 -16.32 -18.49
N PHE A 145 -1.82 -17.02 -17.40
CA PHE A 145 -0.84 -17.38 -16.36
C PHE A 145 0.29 -18.27 -16.90
N SER A 146 0.01 -19.04 -17.95
CA SER A 146 0.91 -19.97 -18.62
C SER A 146 0.82 -19.83 -20.13
N ASP A 147 1.95 -19.99 -20.82
CA ASP A 147 2.03 -20.04 -22.28
C ASP A 147 1.72 -21.44 -22.82
N LYS A 148 1.77 -22.48 -21.98
CA LYS A 148 1.76 -23.91 -22.38
C LYS A 148 0.78 -24.80 -21.64
N CYS A 149 0.14 -24.31 -20.58
CA CYS A 149 -0.72 -25.11 -19.72
C CYS A 149 -2.01 -24.36 -19.38
N SER A 150 -3.12 -24.87 -19.90
CA SER A 150 -4.47 -24.32 -19.70
C SER A 150 -5.44 -25.44 -19.32
N MET A 151 -6.67 -25.09 -18.94
CA MET A 151 -7.73 -26.07 -18.64
C MET A 151 -7.95 -27.07 -19.78
N GLU A 152 -7.67 -26.72 -21.03
CA GLU A 152 -7.85 -27.60 -22.20
C GLU A 152 -6.79 -28.71 -22.31
N ASN A 153 -5.65 -28.56 -21.63
CA ASN A 153 -4.51 -29.48 -21.74
C ASN A 153 -4.27 -30.30 -20.47
N VAL A 154 -5.22 -30.25 -19.55
CA VAL A 154 -5.16 -30.89 -18.24
C VAL A 154 -6.07 -32.12 -18.21
N LYS A 155 -5.64 -33.18 -17.52
CA LYS A 155 -6.51 -34.30 -17.14
C LYS A 155 -7.19 -33.97 -15.81
N GLU A 156 -8.51 -34.13 -15.74
CA GLU A 156 -9.34 -33.64 -14.62
C GLU A 156 -9.05 -34.30 -13.25
N ASP A 157 -8.27 -35.38 -13.22
CA ASP A 157 -8.20 -36.29 -12.07
C ASP A 157 -7.29 -35.84 -10.89
N GLU A 158 -6.60 -34.68 -10.96
CA GLU A 158 -5.63 -34.25 -9.93
C GLU A 158 -5.67 -32.75 -9.52
N PHE A 159 -6.85 -32.11 -9.52
CA PHE A 159 -6.96 -30.74 -9.02
C PHE A 159 -6.93 -30.66 -7.49
N ILE A 160 -6.05 -29.83 -6.94
CA ILE A 160 -6.33 -29.19 -5.65
C ILE A 160 -7.08 -27.90 -5.95
N VAL A 161 -8.36 -27.86 -5.62
CA VAL A 161 -9.20 -26.67 -5.79
C VAL A 161 -8.89 -25.70 -4.65
N GLY A 162 -8.36 -24.53 -5.00
CA GLY A 162 -8.41 -23.39 -4.08
C GLY A 162 -9.87 -22.95 -3.98
N LYS A 163 -10.46 -23.04 -2.79
CA LYS A 163 -11.73 -22.38 -2.49
C LYS A 163 -11.48 -21.39 -1.37
N LEU A 164 -11.91 -20.14 -1.57
CA LEU A 164 -12.10 -19.22 -0.45
C LEU A 164 -13.38 -19.67 0.27
N ASN A 165 -13.25 -20.01 1.55
CA ASN A 165 -14.37 -20.06 2.47
C ASN A 165 -14.67 -18.65 2.99
#